data_AF-H9CNM2-F1
#
_entry.id   AF-H9CNM2-F1
#
_cell.length_a   1.000
_cell.length_b   1.000
_cell.length_c   1.000
_cell.angle_alpha   90.00
_cell.angle_beta   90.00
_cell.angle_gamma   90.00
#
_symmetry.space_group_name_H-M   'P 1'
#
loop_
_entity.id
_entity.type
_entity.pdbx_description
1 polymer ?
#
loop_
_entity_poly.entity_id
_entity_poly.type
_entity_poly.pdbx_seq_one_letter_code
_entity_poly.pdbx_strand_id
1 'polypeptide(L)'
;MLNIIKSKLNTSYKKKRSNNKNVTISYKNFVPAIRDWKNSIYVYNKNTLSLIPVASNYIMKLIKGYFSLSNLKLEKKLRKEKLRRRSIKLSTNKIFLSDGEFKHTNDKVIITLYLYNRQKYNYLYKLKKRYVRLFVKTRFLEKLNLIKSKGLIILEKQRSLSQELKKILPSYKSKLSFFQHLYYKNFIKKALKRLKFYMFYKQLLYINQNKFNYSYLQGLINLIKKIFNKNVELNLINLKYFYFNSDIFSQPLVLKLRQKRNLLRYLKACVRKVKIKKTNETLNSYFFDLNKFNSVEHANILNNLFNEKYVNRFNSLLLNLLKQNEKIYSNNTAVKNKYDFNILKYIIFNNIKYKRVSGVRLEAAGRLTKRYTASRSRYKVIYKGNLENTLSSVKGDSSVVLRGNFKPNLQYTKLNSKSRIGSFGVKGWVSGE
;
A
#
# COMPACT_ATOMS: atom_id res chain seq x y z
N MET A 1 30.36 48.51 -26.39
CA MET A 1 29.63 47.22 -26.49
C MET A 1 30.23 46.24 -27.49
N LEU A 2 30.65 46.66 -28.69
CA LEU A 2 31.26 45.78 -29.72
C LEU A 2 32.46 44.95 -29.23
N ASN A 3 33.32 45.53 -28.38
CA ASN A 3 34.49 44.81 -27.84
C ASN A 3 34.13 43.68 -26.86
N ILE A 4 33.02 43.82 -26.11
CA ILE A 4 32.52 42.77 -25.21
C ILE A 4 31.89 41.62 -26.00
N ILE A 5 31.32 41.92 -27.17
CA ILE A 5 30.78 40.89 -28.07
C ILE A 5 31.92 40.13 -28.75
N LYS A 6 32.93 40.84 -29.27
CA LYS A 6 34.14 40.22 -29.86
C LYS A 6 34.87 39.32 -28.86
N SER A 7 35.02 39.74 -27.59
CA SER A 7 35.68 38.92 -26.57
C SER A 7 34.88 37.65 -26.22
N LYS A 8 33.54 37.69 -26.25
CA LYS A 8 32.69 36.50 -26.09
C LYS A 8 32.73 35.54 -27.28
N LEU A 9 32.96 36.03 -28.50
CA LEU A 9 33.03 35.20 -29.70
C LEU A 9 34.36 34.41 -29.80
N ASN A 10 35.41 34.84 -29.08
CA ASN A 10 36.72 34.19 -29.09
C ASN A 10 36.80 32.89 -28.25
N THR A 11 35.70 32.37 -27.70
CA THR A 11 35.72 31.08 -26.97
C THR A 11 35.69 29.88 -27.93
N SER A 12 36.72 29.03 -27.90
CA SER A 12 36.81 27.85 -28.77
C SER A 12 36.03 26.65 -28.20
N TYR A 13 35.10 26.10 -28.99
CA TYR A 13 34.41 24.85 -28.66
C TYR A 13 35.13 23.65 -29.29
N LYS A 14 35.35 22.59 -28.50
CA LYS A 14 35.91 21.34 -29.02
C LYS A 14 34.93 20.65 -29.97
N LYS A 15 35.33 20.45 -31.24
CA LYS A 15 34.52 19.70 -32.22
C LYS A 15 34.32 18.25 -31.76
N LYS A 16 33.07 17.79 -31.71
CA LYS A 16 32.70 16.41 -31.38
C LYS A 16 33.11 15.49 -32.53
N ARG A 17 34.13 14.64 -32.31
CA ARG A 17 34.51 13.58 -33.26
C ARG A 17 33.56 12.39 -33.11
N SER A 18 32.99 11.91 -34.22
CA SER A 18 32.23 10.67 -34.28
C SER A 18 33.18 9.50 -34.36
N ASN A 19 33.59 8.97 -33.21
CA ASN A 19 34.38 7.74 -33.18
C ASN A 19 33.44 6.54 -33.38
N ASN A 20 33.71 5.69 -34.37
CA ASN A 20 33.05 4.39 -34.53
C ASN A 20 33.46 3.48 -33.37
N LYS A 21 32.67 3.46 -32.31
CA LYS A 21 32.89 2.58 -31.15
C LYS A 21 32.33 1.20 -31.46
N ASN A 22 33.19 0.28 -31.88
CA ASN A 22 32.87 -1.16 -31.97
C ASN A 22 32.89 -1.83 -30.58
N VAL A 23 32.27 -1.22 -29.57
CA VAL A 23 32.23 -1.75 -28.20
C VAL A 23 30.78 -1.97 -27.80
N THR A 24 30.40 -3.24 -27.63
CA THR A 24 29.10 -3.64 -27.09
C THR A 24 29.08 -3.41 -25.58
N ILE A 25 28.55 -2.25 -25.17
CA ILE A 25 28.37 -1.94 -23.75
C ILE A 25 27.00 -2.46 -23.31
N SER A 26 26.99 -3.48 -22.45
CA SER A 26 25.77 -3.90 -21.78
C SER A 26 25.44 -2.92 -20.64
N TYR A 27 24.23 -2.36 -20.65
CA TYR A 27 23.81 -1.45 -19.60
C TYR A 27 23.48 -2.20 -18.32
N LYS A 28 23.98 -1.68 -17.19
CA LYS A 28 23.63 -2.21 -15.87
C LYS A 28 22.14 -2.00 -15.60
N ASN A 29 21.56 -2.92 -14.85
CA ASN A 29 20.18 -2.77 -14.39
C ASN A 29 20.09 -1.63 -13.37
N PHE A 30 19.41 -0.54 -13.73
CA PHE A 30 19.19 0.60 -12.84
C PHE A 30 17.98 0.40 -11.94
N VAL A 31 18.15 0.79 -10.68
CA VAL A 31 17.09 0.82 -9.68
C VAL A 31 16.61 2.27 -9.56
N PRO A 32 15.33 2.54 -9.24
CA PRO A 32 14.85 3.90 -9.07
C PRO A 32 15.70 4.67 -8.04
N ALA A 33 16.15 5.88 -8.40
CA ALA A 33 17.02 6.72 -7.55
C ALA A 33 16.43 7.01 -6.15
N ILE A 34 15.10 6.99 -6.02
CA ILE A 34 14.41 7.15 -4.73
C ILE A 34 14.72 6.02 -3.73
N ARG A 35 15.17 4.85 -4.20
CA ARG A 35 15.61 3.76 -3.32
C ARG A 35 16.96 4.05 -2.66
N ASP A 36 17.81 4.83 -3.31
CA ASP A 36 19.06 5.27 -2.70
C ASP A 36 18.78 6.22 -1.55
N TRP A 37 17.94 7.23 -1.72
CA TRP A 37 17.67 8.21 -0.66
C TRP A 37 16.19 8.39 -0.44
N LYS A 38 15.74 8.30 0.82
CA LYS A 38 14.33 8.54 1.19
C LYS A 38 13.83 9.90 0.72
N ASN A 39 14.71 10.90 0.74
CA ASN A 39 14.45 12.22 0.17
C ASN A 39 15.30 12.35 -1.10
N SER A 40 14.70 12.28 -2.28
CA SER A 40 15.39 12.65 -3.51
C SER A 40 15.27 14.17 -3.68
N ILE A 41 16.33 14.87 -3.29
CA ILE A 41 16.39 16.32 -3.35
C ILE A 41 17.79 16.78 -3.71
N TYR A 42 17.87 17.86 -4.48
CA TYR A 42 19.05 18.66 -4.67
C TYR A 42 18.66 20.14 -4.54
N VAL A 43 19.42 20.91 -3.76
CA VAL A 43 19.20 22.35 -3.58
C VAL A 43 20.56 23.04 -3.56
N TYR A 44 20.69 24.18 -4.25
CA TYR A 44 21.90 25.00 -4.22
C TYR A 44 22.19 25.54 -2.82
N ASN A 45 21.16 26.07 -2.14
CA ASN A 45 21.25 26.52 -0.75
C ASN A 45 21.23 25.33 0.24
N LYS A 46 22.41 24.96 0.73
CA LYS A 46 22.62 23.84 1.67
C LYS A 46 21.94 24.03 3.03
N ASN A 47 21.63 25.27 3.46
CA ASN A 47 21.02 25.51 4.77
C ASN A 47 19.64 24.82 4.86
N THR A 48 18.88 24.85 3.77
CA THR A 48 17.56 24.22 3.68
C THR A 48 17.61 22.69 3.77
N LEU A 49 18.70 22.07 3.29
CA LEU A 49 18.86 20.62 3.23
C LEU A 49 18.96 19.98 4.62
N SER A 50 19.58 20.69 5.58
CA SER A 50 19.81 20.22 6.95
C SER A 50 18.51 19.93 7.72
N LEU A 51 17.43 20.67 7.45
CA LEU A 51 16.15 20.56 8.17
C LEU A 51 15.23 19.45 7.63
N ILE A 52 15.49 18.96 6.41
CA ILE A 52 14.61 18.01 5.70
C ILE A 52 14.48 16.65 6.42
N PRO A 53 15.56 16.05 6.97
CA PRO A 53 15.44 14.81 7.76
C PRO A 53 14.50 14.96 8.97
N VAL A 54 14.52 16.12 9.65
CA VAL A 54 13.65 16.38 10.81
C VAL A 54 12.20 16.56 10.34
N ALA A 55 11.99 17.39 9.31
CA ALA A 55 10.67 17.65 8.73
C ALA A 55 10.02 16.36 8.23
N SER A 56 10.73 15.54 7.46
CA SER A 56 10.24 14.25 6.93
C SER A 56 9.85 13.28 8.05
N ASN A 57 10.62 13.21 9.15
CA ASN A 57 10.27 12.42 10.33
C ASN A 57 9.00 12.92 11.03
N TYR A 58 8.82 14.23 11.17
CA TYR A 58 7.61 14.82 11.75
C TYR A 58 6.37 14.55 10.88
N ILE A 59 6.50 14.76 9.56
CA ILE A 59 5.45 14.46 8.58
C ILE A 59 5.07 12.98 8.63
N MET A 60 6.05 12.08 8.71
CA MET A 60 5.79 10.66 8.85
C MET A 60 4.98 10.32 10.11
N LYS A 61 5.24 11.02 11.24
CA LYS A 61 4.43 10.88 12.46
C LYS A 61 2.99 11.38 12.25
N LEU A 62 2.80 12.52 11.58
CA LEU A 62 1.48 13.06 11.24
C LEU A 62 0.68 12.09 10.37
N ILE A 63 1.29 11.59 9.29
CA ILE A 63 0.68 10.64 8.35
C ILE A 63 0.31 9.33 9.09
N LYS A 64 1.25 8.76 9.87
CA LYS A 64 0.97 7.58 10.71
C LYS A 64 -0.17 7.85 11.70
N GLY A 65 -0.25 9.05 12.26
CA GLY A 65 -1.36 9.53 13.10
C GLY A 65 -2.70 9.49 12.37
N TYR A 66 -2.79 10.16 11.22
CA TYR A 66 -4.00 10.25 10.39
C TYR A 66 -4.57 8.86 10.04
N PHE A 67 -3.74 7.98 9.47
CA PHE A 67 -4.22 6.65 9.07
C PHE A 67 -4.58 5.76 10.27
N SER A 68 -4.01 6.03 11.45
CA SER A 68 -4.34 5.33 12.70
C SER A 68 -5.67 5.76 13.34
N LEU A 69 -6.29 6.85 12.88
CA LEU A 69 -7.56 7.35 13.41
C LEU A 69 -8.67 6.29 13.30
N SER A 70 -9.44 6.12 14.38
CA SER A 70 -10.53 5.13 14.45
C SER A 70 -11.76 5.73 15.10
N ASN A 71 -12.95 5.44 14.57
CA ASN A 71 -14.19 5.91 15.18
C ASN A 71 -14.55 5.05 16.42
N LEU A 72 -14.11 5.51 17.59
CA LEU A 72 -14.36 4.84 18.87
C LEU A 72 -15.84 4.67 19.20
N LYS A 73 -16.68 5.65 18.83
CA LYS A 73 -18.12 5.63 19.13
C LYS A 73 -18.79 4.47 18.39
N LEU A 74 -18.47 4.28 17.11
CA LEU A 74 -19.00 3.16 16.32
C LEU A 74 -18.41 1.81 16.74
N GLU A 75 -17.09 1.73 16.99
CA GLU A 75 -16.47 0.47 17.40
C GLU A 75 -16.98 -0.04 18.75
N LYS A 76 -17.28 0.87 19.70
CA LYS A 76 -17.90 0.51 20.99
C LYS A 76 -19.26 -0.15 20.80
N LYS A 77 -20.09 0.36 19.88
CA LYS A 77 -21.42 -0.22 19.59
C LYS A 77 -21.36 -1.66 19.06
N LEU A 78 -20.22 -2.09 18.49
CA LEU A 78 -20.02 -3.43 17.93
C LEU A 78 -19.58 -4.49 18.94
N ARG A 79 -19.17 -4.12 20.16
CA ARG A 79 -18.63 -5.04 21.16
C ARG A 79 -19.50 -5.07 22.41
N LYS A 80 -19.54 -6.22 23.08
CA LYS A 80 -20.17 -6.35 24.40
C LYS A 80 -19.33 -5.65 25.48
N GLU A 81 -18.00 -5.79 25.40
CA GLU A 81 -17.07 -5.22 26.38
C GLU A 81 -16.64 -3.77 26.08
N LYS A 82 -16.32 -3.03 27.15
CA LYS A 82 -15.80 -1.66 27.08
C LYS A 82 -14.45 -1.61 26.35
N LEU A 83 -14.44 -0.98 25.18
CA LEU A 83 -13.22 -0.71 24.42
C LEU A 83 -12.35 0.35 25.10
N ARG A 84 -11.19 -0.05 25.61
CA ARG A 84 -10.15 0.84 26.13
C ARG A 84 -9.29 1.41 25.00
N ARG A 85 -8.91 2.70 25.05
CA ARG A 85 -8.03 3.33 24.04
C ARG A 85 -6.71 2.58 23.84
N ARG A 86 -6.14 2.04 24.92
CA ARG A 86 -4.90 1.24 24.89
C ARG A 86 -5.01 -0.02 24.03
N SER A 87 -6.13 -0.74 24.07
CA SER A 87 -6.28 -1.99 23.31
C SER A 87 -6.37 -1.73 21.80
N ILE A 88 -6.90 -0.58 21.42
CA ILE A 88 -6.99 -0.14 20.01
C ILE A 88 -5.61 0.22 19.48
N LYS A 89 -4.83 1.00 20.24
CA LYS A 89 -3.43 1.34 19.91
C LYS A 89 -2.54 0.10 19.73
N LEU A 90 -2.81 -0.97 20.48
CA LEU A 90 -2.09 -2.25 20.40
C LEU A 90 -2.66 -3.23 19.37
N SER A 91 -3.78 -2.91 18.75
CA SER A 91 -4.45 -3.82 17.82
C SER A 91 -3.69 -3.92 16.50
N THR A 92 -3.70 -5.11 15.90
CA THR A 92 -3.21 -5.30 14.53
C THR A 92 -4.27 -4.96 13.48
N ASN A 93 -5.48 -4.54 13.89
CA ASN A 93 -6.58 -4.23 12.99
C ASN A 93 -6.52 -2.75 12.58
N LYS A 94 -5.50 -2.39 11.79
CA LYS A 94 -5.26 -1.01 11.34
C LYS A 94 -4.68 -1.00 9.93
N ILE A 95 -4.54 0.19 9.38
CA ILE A 95 -3.78 0.42 8.15
C ILE A 95 -2.29 0.46 8.55
N PHE A 96 -1.49 -0.38 7.92
CA PHE A 96 -0.03 -0.34 8.06
C PHE A 96 0.56 0.49 6.92
N LEU A 97 1.60 1.25 7.22
CA LEU A 97 2.25 2.17 6.28
C LEU A 97 3.73 1.85 6.25
N SER A 98 4.38 1.98 5.09
CA SER A 98 5.84 2.00 5.02
C SER A 98 6.38 3.33 5.55
N ASP A 99 7.71 3.43 5.62
CA ASP A 99 8.34 4.74 5.57
C ASP A 99 8.07 5.42 4.22
N GLY A 100 8.18 6.74 4.21
CA GLY A 100 7.80 7.60 3.10
C GLY A 100 8.99 7.91 2.22
N GLU A 101 8.72 7.93 0.92
CA GLU A 101 9.65 8.33 -0.12
C GLU A 101 9.24 9.73 -0.60
N PHE A 102 10.11 10.71 -0.43
CA PHE A 102 9.86 12.11 -0.72
C PHE A 102 10.64 12.52 -1.96
N LYS A 103 9.93 12.90 -3.02
CA LYS A 103 10.53 13.50 -4.21
C LYS A 103 10.30 15.00 -4.16
N HIS A 104 11.39 15.75 -4.06
CA HIS A 104 11.34 17.20 -3.97
C HIS A 104 11.62 17.81 -5.35
N THR A 105 10.79 18.78 -5.70
CA THR A 105 11.04 19.75 -6.77
C THR A 105 11.09 21.15 -6.15
N ASN A 106 11.32 22.18 -6.95
CA ASN A 106 11.25 23.55 -6.45
C ASN A 106 9.83 23.88 -5.96
N ASP A 107 8.81 23.47 -6.70
CA ASP A 107 7.42 23.88 -6.45
C ASP A 107 6.64 22.92 -5.54
N LYS A 108 6.92 21.61 -5.67
CA LYS A 108 6.14 20.56 -5.00
C LYS A 108 6.98 19.44 -4.40
N VAL A 109 6.37 18.73 -3.46
CA VAL A 109 6.88 17.50 -2.84
C VAL A 109 5.89 16.37 -3.10
N ILE A 110 6.35 15.32 -3.80
CA ILE A 110 5.57 14.11 -4.04
C ILE A 110 5.97 13.09 -2.98
N ILE A 111 5.02 12.73 -2.12
CA ILE A 111 5.23 11.77 -1.04
C ILE A 111 4.62 10.43 -1.45
N THR A 112 5.47 9.43 -1.69
CA THR A 112 5.05 8.07 -2.00
C THR A 112 5.01 7.22 -0.73
N LEU A 113 3.89 6.54 -0.51
CA LEU A 113 3.65 5.69 0.66
C LEU A 113 3.08 4.35 0.24
N TYR A 114 3.71 3.27 0.66
CA TYR A 114 3.13 1.95 0.55
C TYR A 114 2.21 1.70 1.75
N LEU A 115 1.06 1.06 1.51
CA LEU A 115 0.07 0.82 2.54
C LEU A 115 -0.51 -0.60 2.45
N TYR A 116 -0.81 -1.19 3.61
CA TYR A 116 -1.53 -2.45 3.72
C TYR A 116 -2.75 -2.28 4.61
N ASN A 117 -3.92 -2.22 3.96
CA ASN A 117 -5.19 -1.95 4.64
C ASN A 117 -5.81 -3.22 5.24
N ARG A 118 -5.19 -3.72 6.32
CA ARG A 118 -5.72 -4.88 7.06
C ARG A 118 -7.09 -4.63 7.67
N GLN A 119 -7.38 -3.38 8.02
CA GLN A 119 -8.64 -2.97 8.61
C GLN A 119 -9.82 -3.23 7.67
N LYS A 120 -9.72 -2.81 6.40
CA LYS A 120 -10.71 -3.09 5.35
C LYS A 120 -10.98 -4.57 5.20
N TYR A 121 -9.93 -5.39 5.07
CA TYR A 121 -10.07 -6.84 4.91
C TYR A 121 -10.77 -7.51 6.10
N ASN A 122 -10.45 -7.08 7.33
CA ASN A 122 -11.11 -7.62 8.51
C ASN A 122 -12.60 -7.23 8.58
N TYR A 123 -12.97 -6.02 8.18
CA TYR A 123 -14.37 -5.60 8.12
C TYR A 123 -15.14 -6.35 7.02
N LEU A 124 -14.56 -6.47 5.81
CA LEU A 124 -15.14 -7.26 4.72
C LEU A 124 -15.34 -8.72 5.11
N TYR A 125 -14.35 -9.34 5.74
CA TYR A 125 -14.46 -10.73 6.22
C TYR A 125 -15.61 -10.90 7.22
N LYS A 126 -15.74 -9.97 8.18
CA LYS A 126 -16.83 -10.00 9.15
C LYS A 126 -18.20 -9.78 8.50
N LEU A 127 -18.30 -8.85 7.55
CA LEU A 127 -19.51 -8.61 6.77
C LEU A 127 -19.94 -9.86 6.00
N LYS A 128 -19.04 -10.44 5.21
CA LYS A 128 -19.32 -11.62 4.39
C LYS A 128 -19.69 -12.84 5.26
N LYS A 129 -18.90 -13.14 6.28
CA LYS A 129 -19.09 -14.35 7.10
C LYS A 129 -20.31 -14.27 8.02
N ARG A 130 -20.60 -13.11 8.61
CA ARG A 130 -21.63 -12.98 9.66
C ARG A 130 -22.96 -12.41 9.19
N TYR A 131 -22.97 -11.54 8.17
CA TYR A 131 -24.16 -10.76 7.84
C TYR A 131 -24.67 -11.08 6.43
N VAL A 132 -23.81 -11.10 5.41
CA VAL A 132 -24.25 -11.41 4.03
C VAL A 132 -24.84 -12.83 3.95
N ARG A 133 -24.17 -13.81 4.57
CA ARG A 133 -24.69 -15.19 4.67
C ARG A 133 -26.02 -15.31 5.42
N LEU A 134 -26.44 -14.32 6.21
CA LEU A 134 -27.75 -14.38 6.86
C LEU A 134 -28.88 -14.09 5.87
N PHE A 135 -28.65 -13.18 4.92
CA PHE A 135 -29.67 -12.82 3.93
C PHE A 135 -29.95 -13.91 2.90
N VAL A 136 -29.05 -14.88 2.76
CA VAL A 136 -29.24 -16.05 1.88
C VAL A 136 -30.06 -17.15 2.57
N LYS A 137 -30.23 -17.12 3.89
CA LYS A 137 -30.95 -18.17 4.61
C LYS A 137 -32.47 -17.93 4.56
N THR A 138 -33.21 -18.89 4.03
CA THR A 138 -34.69 -18.91 3.98
C THR A 138 -35.32 -18.61 5.35
N ARG A 139 -34.89 -19.33 6.41
CA ARG A 139 -35.34 -19.10 7.80
C ARG A 139 -35.18 -17.65 8.29
N PHE A 140 -34.18 -16.92 7.80
CA PHE A 140 -34.00 -15.52 8.18
C PHE A 140 -34.96 -14.60 7.42
N LEU A 141 -35.20 -14.87 6.13
CA LEU A 141 -36.19 -14.16 5.32
C LEU A 141 -37.61 -14.42 5.82
N GLU A 142 -37.97 -15.67 6.09
CA GLU A 142 -39.25 -16.06 6.72
C GLU A 142 -39.44 -15.32 8.04
N LYS A 143 -38.41 -15.25 8.89
CA LYS A 143 -38.47 -14.49 10.13
C LYS A 143 -38.68 -12.99 9.89
N LEU A 144 -38.05 -12.40 8.88
CA LEU A 144 -38.28 -11.00 8.52
C LEU A 144 -39.70 -10.79 8.01
N ASN A 145 -40.23 -11.72 7.22
CA ASN A 145 -41.61 -11.70 6.74
C ASN A 145 -42.61 -11.83 7.89
N LEU A 146 -42.37 -12.71 8.86
CA LEU A 146 -43.18 -12.83 10.08
C LEU A 146 -43.13 -11.56 10.94
N ILE A 147 -41.96 -10.95 11.08
CA ILE A 147 -41.82 -9.65 11.77
C ILE A 147 -42.60 -8.57 11.01
N LYS A 148 -42.60 -8.60 9.67
CA LYS A 148 -43.36 -7.67 8.84
C LYS A 148 -44.86 -7.89 8.99
N SER A 149 -45.36 -9.11 8.81
CA SER A 149 -46.80 -9.39 8.87
C SER A 149 -47.35 -9.28 10.29
N LYS A 150 -46.90 -10.13 11.22
CA LYS A 150 -47.43 -10.15 12.59
C LYS A 150 -47.02 -8.91 13.39
N GLY A 151 -45.79 -8.42 13.18
CA GLY A 151 -45.29 -7.26 13.91
C GLY A 151 -46.00 -5.97 13.54
N LEU A 152 -46.29 -5.71 12.26
CA LEU A 152 -47.04 -4.51 11.86
C LEU A 152 -48.48 -4.55 12.39
N ILE A 153 -49.15 -5.70 12.34
CA ILE A 153 -50.50 -5.87 12.89
C ILE A 153 -50.54 -5.54 14.39
N ILE A 154 -49.57 -6.03 15.17
CA ILE A 154 -49.49 -5.72 16.61
C ILE A 154 -49.27 -4.21 16.83
N LEU A 155 -48.43 -3.58 16.02
CA LEU A 155 -48.16 -2.14 16.12
C LEU A 155 -49.38 -1.29 15.75
N GLU A 156 -50.17 -1.72 14.78
CA GLU A 156 -51.44 -1.08 14.37
C GLU A 156 -52.49 -1.18 15.47
N LYS A 157 -52.71 -2.39 16.03
CA LYS A 157 -53.62 -2.59 17.17
C LYS A 157 -53.21 -1.76 18.38
N GLN A 158 -51.92 -1.67 18.67
CA GLN A 158 -51.44 -0.81 19.76
C GLN A 158 -51.70 0.68 19.45
N ARG A 159 -51.56 1.09 18.18
CA ARG A 159 -51.79 2.47 17.76
C ARG A 159 -53.26 2.86 17.95
N SER A 160 -54.21 2.02 17.56
CA SER A 160 -55.64 2.27 17.76
C SER A 160 -56.00 2.38 19.24
N LEU A 161 -55.59 1.40 20.06
CA LEU A 161 -55.81 1.43 21.52
C LEU A 161 -55.18 2.67 22.17
N SER A 162 -54.00 3.10 21.69
CA SER A 162 -53.36 4.32 22.18
C SER A 162 -54.12 5.60 21.81
N GLN A 163 -54.89 5.60 20.71
CA GLN A 163 -55.73 6.73 20.32
C GLN A 163 -56.99 6.79 21.18
N GLU A 164 -57.62 5.64 21.45
CA GLU A 164 -58.76 5.53 22.37
C GLU A 164 -58.40 5.99 23.79
N LEU A 165 -57.28 5.48 24.34
CA LEU A 165 -56.80 5.89 25.66
C LEU A 165 -56.48 7.38 25.75
N LYS A 166 -56.01 8.02 24.67
CA LYS A 166 -55.77 9.47 24.63
C LYS A 166 -57.08 10.28 24.67
N LYS A 167 -58.19 9.74 24.15
CA LYS A 167 -59.51 10.37 24.26
C LYS A 167 -60.03 10.29 25.71
N ILE A 168 -59.86 9.14 26.35
CA ILE A 168 -60.36 8.89 27.72
C ILE A 168 -59.54 9.65 28.77
N LEU A 169 -58.20 9.72 28.62
CA LEU A 169 -57.29 10.31 29.62
C LEU A 169 -56.39 11.40 29.01
N PRO A 170 -56.93 12.59 28.68
CA PRO A 170 -56.19 13.65 27.99
C PRO A 170 -55.00 14.18 28.80
N SER A 171 -55.10 14.24 30.13
CA SER A 171 -54.03 14.67 31.04
C SER A 171 -52.78 13.79 30.98
N TYR A 172 -52.90 12.52 30.55
CA TYR A 172 -51.81 11.55 30.47
C TYR A 172 -51.19 11.40 29.07
N LYS A 173 -51.61 12.23 28.10
CA LYS A 173 -51.19 12.16 26.69
C LYS A 173 -49.67 12.13 26.50
N SER A 174 -48.93 12.94 27.26
CA SER A 174 -47.46 13.02 27.20
C SER A 174 -46.81 11.72 27.69
N LYS A 175 -47.23 11.20 28.85
CA LYS A 175 -46.76 9.92 29.43
C LYS A 175 -47.04 8.75 28.48
N LEU A 176 -48.25 8.66 27.94
CA LEU A 176 -48.65 7.65 26.94
C LEU A 176 -47.75 7.69 25.70
N SER A 177 -47.47 8.88 25.16
CA SER A 177 -46.59 9.04 23.99
C SER A 177 -45.16 8.56 24.28
N PHE A 178 -44.65 8.81 25.49
CA PHE A 178 -43.33 8.37 25.93
C PHE A 178 -43.24 6.83 26.02
N PHE A 179 -44.23 6.18 26.64
CA PHE A 179 -44.29 4.72 26.71
C PHE A 179 -44.41 4.08 25.32
N GLN A 180 -45.25 4.64 24.46
CA GLN A 180 -45.39 4.20 23.07
C GLN A 180 -44.05 4.30 22.31
N HIS A 181 -43.34 5.43 22.47
CA HIS A 181 -42.00 5.61 21.89
C HIS A 181 -40.99 4.58 22.42
N LEU A 182 -40.97 4.32 23.74
CA LEU A 182 -40.09 3.31 24.34
C LEU A 182 -40.38 1.91 23.81
N TYR A 183 -41.67 1.55 23.67
CA TYR A 183 -42.09 0.27 23.12
C TYR A 183 -41.62 0.12 21.67
N TYR A 184 -41.93 1.08 20.80
CA TYR A 184 -41.50 1.06 19.40
C TYR A 184 -39.97 1.00 19.26
N LYS A 185 -39.26 1.79 20.06
CA LYS A 185 -37.79 1.78 20.09
C LYS A 185 -37.25 0.41 20.49
N ASN A 186 -37.86 -0.25 21.47
CA ASN A 186 -37.46 -1.59 21.91
C ASN A 186 -37.78 -2.66 20.86
N PHE A 187 -38.95 -2.59 20.25
CA PHE A 187 -39.37 -3.46 19.15
C PHE A 187 -38.38 -3.37 17.98
N ILE A 188 -38.13 -2.16 17.47
CA ILE A 188 -37.18 -1.91 16.37
C ILE A 188 -35.77 -2.41 16.75
N LYS A 189 -35.31 -2.13 17.97
CA LYS A 189 -33.98 -2.54 18.44
C LYS A 189 -33.83 -4.06 18.52
N LYS A 190 -34.88 -4.78 18.91
CA LYS A 190 -34.90 -6.26 18.97
C LYS A 190 -35.01 -6.86 17.57
N ALA A 191 -35.96 -6.38 16.76
CA ALA A 191 -36.25 -6.85 15.41
C ALA A 191 -35.05 -6.65 14.47
N LEU A 192 -34.47 -5.43 14.45
CA LEU A 192 -33.43 -5.04 13.50
C LEU A 192 -32.01 -5.13 14.07
N LYS A 193 -31.80 -5.86 15.18
CA LYS A 193 -30.48 -5.95 15.84
C LYS A 193 -29.36 -6.36 14.89
N ARG A 194 -29.61 -7.38 14.05
CA ARG A 194 -28.62 -7.92 13.08
C ARG A 194 -28.34 -6.92 11.96
N LEU A 195 -29.38 -6.28 11.43
CA LEU A 195 -29.28 -5.23 10.41
C LEU A 195 -28.50 -4.01 10.92
N LYS A 196 -28.75 -3.60 12.16
CA LYS A 196 -28.02 -2.51 12.81
C LYS A 196 -26.51 -2.78 12.86
N PHE A 197 -26.10 -3.99 13.23
CA PHE A 197 -24.68 -4.36 13.22
C PHE A 197 -24.08 -4.39 11.82
N TYR A 198 -24.82 -4.89 10.83
CA TYR A 198 -24.43 -4.82 9.41
C TYR A 198 -24.18 -3.36 8.99
N MET A 199 -25.09 -2.45 9.31
CA MET A 199 -24.96 -1.02 9.01
C MET A 199 -23.73 -0.39 9.69
N PHE A 200 -23.44 -0.72 10.94
CA PHE A 200 -22.24 -0.24 11.62
C PHE A 200 -20.94 -0.71 10.94
N TYR A 201 -20.88 -1.96 10.47
CA TYR A 201 -19.71 -2.43 9.71
C TYR A 201 -19.62 -1.75 8.33
N LYS A 202 -20.76 -1.49 7.65
CA LYS A 202 -20.81 -0.74 6.39
C LYS A 202 -20.30 0.70 6.58
N GLN A 203 -20.73 1.38 7.65
CA GLN A 203 -20.24 2.71 8.04
C GLN A 203 -18.73 2.71 8.32
N LEU A 204 -18.21 1.74 9.08
CA LEU A 204 -16.77 1.64 9.34
C LEU A 204 -15.95 1.38 8.08
N LEU A 205 -16.50 0.63 7.13
CA LEU A 205 -15.89 0.39 5.84
C LEU A 205 -15.85 1.67 5.00
N TYR A 206 -16.95 2.41 4.96
CA TYR A 206 -17.04 3.71 4.29
C TYR A 206 -16.04 4.71 4.87
N ILE A 207 -15.98 4.85 6.20
CA ILE A 207 -14.99 5.70 6.88
C ILE A 207 -13.56 5.29 6.50
N ASN A 208 -13.29 3.98 6.40
CA ASN A 208 -11.98 3.49 6.02
C ASN A 208 -11.63 3.79 4.55
N GLN A 209 -12.59 3.71 3.63
CA GLN A 209 -12.41 4.09 2.22
C GLN A 209 -12.18 5.60 2.08
N ASN A 210 -12.95 6.41 2.80
CA ASN A 210 -12.89 7.86 2.74
C ASN A 210 -11.52 8.43 3.14
N LYS A 211 -10.75 7.74 3.98
CA LYS A 211 -9.37 8.13 4.34
C LYS A 211 -8.42 8.26 3.13
N PHE A 212 -8.76 7.66 2.00
CA PHE A 212 -7.95 7.70 0.79
C PHE A 212 -8.48 8.69 -0.24
N ASN A 213 -9.67 9.26 -0.03
CA ASN A 213 -10.24 10.24 -0.94
C ASN A 213 -9.54 11.58 -0.73
N TYR A 214 -9.33 12.30 -1.83
CA TYR A 214 -8.63 13.58 -1.85
C TYR A 214 -9.24 14.60 -0.88
N SER A 215 -10.57 14.73 -0.83
CA SER A 215 -11.28 15.67 0.05
C SER A 215 -10.95 15.47 1.54
N TYR A 216 -10.79 14.22 2.01
CA TYR A 216 -10.44 13.94 3.39
C TYR A 216 -8.93 14.01 3.66
N LEU A 217 -8.11 13.92 2.61
CA LEU A 217 -6.67 14.10 2.71
C LEU A 217 -6.28 15.58 2.72
N GLN A 218 -7.14 16.48 2.23
CA GLN A 218 -6.85 17.91 2.14
C GLN A 218 -6.39 18.52 3.46
N GLY A 219 -7.03 18.16 4.58
CA GLY A 219 -6.62 18.62 5.90
C GLY A 219 -5.19 18.18 6.28
N LEU A 220 -4.80 16.96 5.91
CA LEU A 220 -3.44 16.46 6.11
C LEU A 220 -2.45 17.14 5.16
N ILE A 221 -2.82 17.32 3.90
CA ILE A 221 -2.01 18.00 2.86
C ILE A 221 -1.70 19.44 3.30
N ASN A 222 -2.69 20.18 3.81
CA ASN A 222 -2.51 21.54 4.30
C ASN A 222 -1.53 21.62 5.48
N LEU A 223 -1.57 20.65 6.41
CA LEU A 223 -0.60 20.57 7.51
C LEU A 223 0.83 20.29 7.01
N ILE A 224 0.97 19.41 6.02
CA ILE A 224 2.27 19.09 5.43
C ILE A 224 2.82 20.27 4.60
N LYS A 225 1.94 20.97 3.87
CA LYS A 225 2.29 22.17 3.08
C LYS A 225 2.92 23.26 3.96
N LYS A 226 2.41 23.47 5.18
CA LYS A 226 3.00 24.41 6.15
C LYS A 226 4.40 24.01 6.65
N ILE A 227 4.78 22.74 6.55
CA ILE A 227 6.09 22.25 7.03
C ILE A 227 7.15 22.37 5.92
N PHE A 228 6.78 22.05 4.67
CA PHE A 228 7.72 22.12 3.54
C PHE A 228 7.70 23.45 2.79
N ASN A 229 6.72 24.32 3.04
CA ASN A 229 6.48 25.54 2.27
C ASN A 229 6.36 25.30 0.75
N LYS A 230 5.83 24.13 0.37
CA LYS A 230 5.69 23.66 -1.01
C LYS A 230 4.35 22.95 -1.19
N ASN A 231 3.88 22.87 -2.42
CA ASN A 231 2.70 22.06 -2.73
C ASN A 231 2.99 20.57 -2.47
N VAL A 232 1.99 19.82 -2.03
CA VAL A 232 2.18 18.42 -1.61
C VAL A 232 1.23 17.51 -2.38
N GLU A 233 1.81 16.50 -3.02
CA GLU A 233 1.07 15.43 -3.70
C GLU A 233 1.31 14.10 -2.98
N LEU A 234 0.24 13.40 -2.62
CA LEU A 234 0.33 12.10 -1.95
C LEU A 234 0.11 10.96 -2.95
N ASN A 235 1.13 10.14 -3.16
CA ASN A 235 1.03 8.91 -3.95
C ASN A 235 0.87 7.69 -3.03
N LEU A 236 -0.36 7.19 -2.91
CA LEU A 236 -0.73 6.11 -1.98
C LEU A 236 -0.81 4.76 -2.71
N ILE A 237 0.15 3.86 -2.47
CA ILE A 237 0.25 2.56 -3.15
C ILE A 237 -0.27 1.43 -2.24
N ASN A 238 -1.43 0.87 -2.57
CA ASN A 238 -2.03 -0.24 -1.82
C ASN A 238 -1.39 -1.60 -2.16
N LEU A 239 -0.72 -2.20 -1.17
CA LEU A 239 -0.13 -3.53 -1.26
C LEU A 239 -1.19 -4.62 -1.05
N LYS A 240 -1.16 -5.64 -1.91
CA LYS A 240 -1.99 -6.85 -1.75
C LYS A 240 -1.59 -7.68 -0.54
N TYR A 241 -0.29 -7.80 -0.28
CA TYR A 241 0.25 -8.56 0.84
C TYR A 241 1.21 -7.72 1.68
N PHE A 242 1.17 -7.94 2.99
CA PHE A 242 1.96 -7.18 3.97
C PHE A 242 3.47 -7.50 3.93
N TYR A 243 3.87 -8.62 3.32
CA TYR A 243 5.26 -9.04 3.21
C TYR A 243 5.98 -8.51 1.96
N PHE A 244 5.33 -7.67 1.14
CA PHE A 244 5.95 -7.00 -0.01
C PHE A 244 6.80 -5.78 0.38
N ASN A 245 6.69 -5.32 1.62
CA ASN A 245 7.48 -4.22 2.14
C ASN A 245 7.92 -4.56 3.57
N SER A 246 9.20 -4.36 3.87
CA SER A 246 9.79 -4.78 5.15
C SER A 246 9.27 -3.99 6.36
N ASP A 247 8.89 -2.72 6.20
CA ASP A 247 8.32 -1.90 7.30
C ASP A 247 6.95 -2.44 7.68
N ILE A 248 6.11 -2.65 6.68
CA ILE A 248 4.75 -3.18 6.84
C ILE A 248 4.80 -4.62 7.36
N PHE A 249 5.83 -5.38 6.96
CA PHE A 249 6.04 -6.76 7.41
C PHE A 249 6.38 -6.86 8.90
N SER A 250 7.22 -5.95 9.40
CA SER A 250 7.72 -5.95 10.78
C SER A 250 6.77 -5.30 11.79
N GLN A 251 5.97 -4.30 11.39
CA GLN A 251 5.03 -3.58 12.27
C GLN A 251 4.01 -4.47 13.01
N PRO A 252 3.36 -5.48 12.39
CA PRO A 252 2.45 -6.38 13.09
C PRO A 252 3.12 -7.14 14.23
N LEU A 253 4.38 -7.54 14.06
CA LEU A 253 5.15 -8.25 15.07
C LEU A 253 5.40 -7.35 16.28
N VAL A 254 5.82 -6.10 16.06
CA VAL A 254 6.04 -5.10 17.13
C VAL A 254 4.79 -4.93 18.00
N LEU A 255 3.61 -4.81 17.39
CA LEU A 255 2.35 -4.64 18.12
C LEU A 255 1.99 -5.89 18.94
N LYS A 256 2.23 -7.08 18.37
CA LYS A 256 1.98 -8.34 19.07
C LYS A 256 2.92 -8.53 20.25
N LEU A 257 4.21 -8.23 20.10
CA LEU A 257 5.20 -8.30 21.19
C LEU A 257 4.91 -7.29 22.31
N ARG A 258 4.41 -6.10 21.94
CA ARG A 258 3.97 -5.10 22.92
C ARG A 258 2.74 -5.55 23.72
N GLN A 259 1.87 -6.36 23.12
CA GLN A 259 0.68 -6.92 23.80
C GLN A 259 1.02 -8.16 24.64
N LYS A 260 1.73 -9.14 24.06
CA LYS A 260 2.15 -10.39 24.70
C LYS A 260 3.56 -10.74 24.25
N ARG A 261 4.43 -11.13 25.18
CA ARG A 261 5.87 -11.35 24.91
C ARG A 261 6.20 -12.77 24.41
N ASN A 262 5.34 -13.32 23.55
CA ASN A 262 5.51 -14.66 22.97
C ASN A 262 6.32 -14.61 21.67
N LEU A 263 7.63 -14.39 21.79
CA LEU A 263 8.50 -14.08 20.66
C LEU A 263 8.51 -15.15 19.55
N LEU A 264 8.88 -16.39 19.90
CA LEU A 264 9.01 -17.48 18.91
C LEU A 264 7.71 -17.75 18.16
N ARG A 265 6.58 -17.79 18.90
CA ARG A 265 5.25 -18.05 18.32
C ARG A 265 4.88 -16.98 17.30
N TYR A 266 5.12 -15.71 17.60
CA TYR A 266 4.75 -14.62 16.69
C TYR A 266 5.70 -14.50 15.50
N LEU A 267 7.00 -14.75 15.67
CA LEU A 267 7.93 -14.86 14.55
C LEU A 267 7.49 -15.97 13.58
N LYS A 268 7.26 -17.20 14.09
CA LYS A 268 6.81 -18.34 13.26
C LYS A 268 5.50 -18.01 12.54
N ALA A 269 4.56 -17.36 13.23
CA ALA A 269 3.27 -16.99 12.64
C ALA A 269 3.35 -15.91 11.55
N CYS A 270 4.32 -14.99 11.63
CA CYS A 270 4.54 -14.01 10.57
C CYS A 270 5.17 -14.65 9.34
N VAL A 271 6.26 -15.40 9.52
CA VAL A 271 7.03 -16.01 8.42
C VAL A 271 6.22 -17.06 7.66
N ARG A 272 5.40 -17.87 8.35
CA ARG A 272 4.52 -18.86 7.70
C ARG A 272 3.54 -18.28 6.69
N LYS A 273 3.15 -17.00 6.85
CA LYS A 273 2.20 -16.33 5.94
C LYS A 273 2.84 -15.87 4.64
N VAL A 274 4.16 -15.86 4.56
CA VAL A 274 4.88 -15.46 3.37
C VAL A 274 4.82 -16.61 2.37
N LYS A 275 4.26 -16.32 1.20
CA LYS A 275 4.19 -17.26 0.08
C LYS A 275 5.38 -16.96 -0.83
N ILE A 276 6.23 -17.95 -0.99
CA ILE A 276 7.40 -17.91 -1.87
C ILE A 276 7.16 -19.00 -2.90
N LYS A 277 7.21 -18.64 -4.18
CA LYS A 277 7.13 -19.62 -5.27
C LYS A 277 8.53 -20.20 -5.40
N LYS A 278 8.66 -21.54 -5.36
CA LYS A 278 9.91 -22.18 -5.77
C LYS A 278 10.05 -21.97 -7.27
N THR A 279 11.07 -21.25 -7.70
CA THR A 279 11.49 -21.21 -9.09
C THR A 279 12.38 -22.41 -9.30
N ASN A 280 12.05 -23.27 -10.26
CA ASN A 280 13.05 -24.18 -10.81
C ASN A 280 14.00 -23.27 -11.59
N GLU A 281 15.28 -23.27 -11.22
CA GLU A 281 16.32 -22.46 -11.84
C GLU A 281 16.65 -22.99 -13.24
N THR A 282 15.67 -23.08 -14.14
CA THR A 282 15.99 -23.21 -15.56
C THR A 282 16.49 -21.86 -16.03
N LEU A 283 17.78 -21.82 -16.38
CA LEU A 283 18.50 -20.71 -16.98
C LEU A 283 17.85 -20.29 -18.31
N ASN A 284 16.69 -19.65 -18.26
CA ASN A 284 16.11 -19.03 -19.45
C ASN A 284 16.83 -17.71 -19.70
N SER A 285 17.93 -17.83 -20.43
CA SER A 285 18.68 -16.77 -21.10
C SER A 285 17.84 -16.15 -22.23
N TYR A 286 16.69 -15.56 -21.92
CA TYR A 286 16.07 -14.61 -22.85
C TYR A 286 16.74 -13.24 -22.68
N PHE A 287 18.03 -13.20 -23.00
CA PHE A 287 18.67 -11.95 -23.40
C PHE A 287 18.19 -11.68 -24.82
N PHE A 288 17.22 -10.78 -24.96
CA PHE A 288 16.96 -10.18 -26.26
C PHE A 288 18.21 -9.43 -26.68
N ASP A 289 18.87 -9.90 -27.73
CA ASP A 289 19.98 -9.24 -28.40
C ASP A 289 19.54 -7.87 -28.92
N LEU A 290 19.68 -6.85 -28.07
CA LEU A 290 19.72 -5.45 -28.49
C LEU A 290 20.98 -5.17 -29.34
N ASN A 291 21.92 -6.12 -29.41
CA ASN A 291 23.13 -6.06 -30.23
C ASN A 291 22.84 -5.94 -31.73
N LYS A 292 21.64 -6.29 -32.20
CA LYS A 292 21.25 -6.11 -33.61
C LYS A 292 20.96 -4.64 -33.99
N PHE A 293 20.88 -3.72 -33.02
CA PHE A 293 20.55 -2.30 -33.26
C PHE A 293 21.75 -1.35 -33.19
N ASN A 294 22.86 -1.76 -32.57
CA ASN A 294 24.02 -0.87 -32.38
C ASN A 294 24.95 -0.78 -33.61
N SER A 295 24.76 -1.63 -34.63
CA SER A 295 25.53 -1.59 -35.88
C SER A 295 24.98 -0.62 -36.93
N VAL A 296 23.98 0.20 -36.61
CA VAL A 296 23.39 1.14 -37.58
C VAL A 296 23.85 2.56 -37.28
N GLU A 297 24.82 3.01 -38.08
CA GLU A 297 25.28 4.40 -38.18
C GLU A 297 24.10 5.36 -38.29
N HIS A 298 23.86 6.17 -37.27
CA HIS A 298 22.79 7.17 -37.27
C HIS A 298 23.00 8.29 -38.31
N ALA A 299 24.23 8.45 -38.85
CA ALA A 299 24.53 9.41 -39.91
C ALA A 299 23.94 9.01 -41.27
N ASN A 300 23.88 7.71 -41.59
CA ASN A 300 23.27 7.19 -42.82
C ASN A 300 21.73 7.06 -42.72
N ILE A 301 21.16 7.25 -41.52
CA ILE A 301 19.71 7.16 -41.29
C ILE A 301 19.01 8.49 -41.61
N LEU A 302 19.62 9.66 -41.34
CA LEU A 302 19.00 10.96 -41.62
C LEU A 302 18.87 11.27 -43.11
N ASN A 303 19.83 10.85 -43.93
CA ASN A 303 19.73 11.03 -45.38
C ASN A 303 18.79 10.00 -46.05
N ASN A 304 18.50 8.89 -45.37
CA ASN A 304 17.54 7.87 -45.83
C ASN A 304 16.16 7.98 -45.15
N LEU A 305 15.95 8.96 -44.27
CA LEU A 305 14.71 9.15 -43.50
C LEU A 305 13.54 9.67 -44.37
N PHE A 306 13.80 10.06 -45.61
CA PHE A 306 12.77 10.37 -46.60
C PHE A 306 12.22 9.16 -47.36
N ASN A 307 12.73 7.94 -47.12
CA ASN A 307 12.20 6.72 -47.75
C ASN A 307 11.23 5.99 -46.81
N GLU A 308 9.95 5.91 -47.21
CA GLU A 308 8.83 5.20 -46.54
C GLU A 308 9.17 3.76 -46.09
N LYS A 309 10.19 3.15 -46.69
CA LYS A 309 10.68 1.79 -46.43
C LYS A 309 11.17 1.55 -44.99
N TYR A 310 11.63 2.58 -44.26
CA TYR A 310 12.15 2.43 -42.88
C TYR A 310 11.12 2.64 -41.77
N VAL A 311 10.10 3.48 -41.99
CA VAL A 311 8.91 3.55 -41.11
C VAL A 311 8.23 2.18 -41.06
N ASN A 312 8.20 1.49 -42.20
CA ASN A 312 7.74 0.10 -42.31
C ASN A 312 8.63 -0.91 -41.57
N ARG A 313 9.91 -0.61 -41.30
CA ARG A 313 10.83 -1.53 -40.58
C ARG A 313 10.68 -1.46 -39.06
N PHE A 314 10.48 -0.26 -38.51
CA PHE A 314 10.12 -0.09 -37.10
C PHE A 314 8.73 -0.68 -36.82
N ASN A 315 7.77 -0.39 -37.70
CA ASN A 315 6.42 -0.93 -37.60
C ASN A 315 6.39 -2.45 -37.82
N SER A 316 7.17 -3.03 -38.74
CA SER A 316 7.23 -4.48 -38.94
C SER A 316 7.96 -5.23 -37.82
N LEU A 317 8.90 -4.59 -37.12
CA LEU A 317 9.57 -5.21 -35.96
C LEU A 317 8.67 -5.18 -34.71
N LEU A 318 7.92 -4.09 -34.54
CA LEU A 318 6.82 -4.02 -33.59
C LEU A 318 5.74 -5.06 -33.95
N LEU A 319 5.34 -5.16 -35.22
CA LEU A 319 4.39 -6.15 -35.74
C LEU A 319 4.88 -7.60 -35.60
N ASN A 320 6.17 -7.87 -35.74
CA ASN A 320 6.74 -9.21 -35.55
C ASN A 320 6.80 -9.59 -34.06
N LEU A 321 7.05 -8.63 -33.15
CA LEU A 321 6.88 -8.82 -31.70
C LEU A 321 5.41 -9.02 -31.31
N LEU A 322 4.47 -8.40 -32.03
CA LEU A 322 3.03 -8.63 -31.89
C LEU A 322 2.65 -10.05 -32.39
N LYS A 323 3.08 -10.43 -33.60
CA LYS A 323 2.79 -11.73 -34.25
C LYS A 323 3.33 -12.94 -33.50
N GLN A 324 4.51 -12.85 -32.86
CA GLN A 324 5.05 -13.96 -32.05
C GLN A 324 4.16 -14.32 -30.84
N ASN A 325 3.24 -13.43 -30.44
CA ASN A 325 2.33 -13.64 -29.32
C ASN A 325 0.87 -13.93 -29.75
N GLU A 326 0.59 -14.00 -31.05
CA GLU A 326 -0.76 -14.13 -31.59
C GLU A 326 -0.96 -15.47 -32.30
N LYS A 327 -1.35 -16.50 -31.53
CA LYS A 327 -2.35 -17.43 -32.03
C LYS A 327 -3.71 -16.93 -31.55
N ILE A 328 -4.45 -16.39 -32.53
CA ILE A 328 -5.91 -16.32 -32.65
C ILE A 328 -6.61 -14.97 -32.28
N TYR A 329 -7.32 -14.44 -33.29
CA TYR A 329 -8.53 -13.58 -33.31
C TYR A 329 -8.45 -12.09 -33.70
N SER A 330 -9.61 -11.67 -34.20
CA SER A 330 -9.89 -10.78 -35.33
C SER A 330 -10.39 -9.37 -34.97
N ASN A 331 -10.21 -8.49 -35.95
CA ASN A 331 -10.83 -7.18 -36.24
C ASN A 331 -11.97 -6.71 -35.32
N ASN A 332 -11.60 -6.07 -34.21
CA ASN A 332 -12.46 -5.12 -33.50
C ASN A 332 -11.56 -4.05 -32.83
N THR A 333 -11.83 -2.76 -33.03
CA THR A 333 -10.98 -1.65 -32.55
C THR A 333 -10.84 -1.60 -31.02
N ALA A 334 -11.91 -1.96 -30.28
CA ALA A 334 -11.87 -2.10 -28.83
C ALA A 334 -11.02 -3.30 -28.35
N VAL A 335 -10.98 -4.36 -29.15
CA VAL A 335 -10.19 -5.57 -28.90
C VAL A 335 -8.71 -5.29 -29.17
N LYS A 336 -8.39 -4.56 -30.25
CA LYS A 336 -7.04 -4.08 -30.61
C LYS A 336 -6.44 -3.18 -29.51
N ASN A 337 -7.18 -2.18 -29.04
CA ASN A 337 -6.73 -1.28 -27.96
C ASN A 337 -6.44 -2.03 -26.65
N LYS A 338 -7.17 -3.12 -26.37
CA LYS A 338 -6.95 -3.96 -25.18
C LYS A 338 -5.73 -4.87 -25.34
N TYR A 339 -5.43 -5.34 -26.56
CA TYR A 339 -4.24 -6.13 -26.86
C TYR A 339 -2.96 -5.30 -26.79
N ASP A 340 -2.94 -4.11 -27.39
CA ASP A 340 -1.78 -3.20 -27.35
C ASP A 340 -1.41 -2.84 -25.89
N PHE A 341 -2.42 -2.59 -25.05
CA PHE A 341 -2.21 -2.35 -23.62
C PHE A 341 -1.64 -3.58 -22.89
N ASN A 342 -2.10 -4.79 -23.21
CA ASN A 342 -1.58 -6.02 -22.60
C ASN A 342 -0.12 -6.28 -22.98
N ILE A 343 0.26 -5.95 -24.21
CA ILE A 343 1.63 -6.14 -24.72
C ILE A 343 2.56 -5.11 -24.12
N LEU A 344 2.17 -3.83 -24.09
CA LEU A 344 2.91 -2.79 -23.36
C LEU A 344 3.10 -3.16 -21.89
N LYS A 345 2.02 -3.66 -21.25
CA LYS A 345 2.07 -4.14 -19.88
C LYS A 345 3.05 -5.31 -19.71
N TYR A 346 3.08 -6.25 -20.65
CA TYR A 346 4.01 -7.37 -20.66
C TYR A 346 5.47 -6.90 -20.78
N ILE A 347 5.75 -6.01 -21.74
CA ILE A 347 7.09 -5.41 -21.95
C ILE A 347 7.54 -4.67 -20.68
N ILE A 348 6.69 -3.79 -20.14
CA ILE A 348 6.99 -3.01 -18.93
C ILE A 348 7.26 -3.96 -17.76
N PHE A 349 6.39 -4.93 -17.51
CA PHE A 349 6.59 -5.84 -16.39
C PHE A 349 7.81 -6.74 -16.58
N ASN A 350 8.16 -7.14 -17.80
CA ASN A 350 9.36 -7.94 -18.04
C ASN A 350 10.64 -7.17 -17.77
N ASN A 351 10.65 -5.88 -18.07
CA ASN A 351 11.80 -5.00 -17.82
C ASN A 351 11.98 -4.65 -16.34
N ILE A 352 10.94 -4.77 -15.51
CA ILE A 352 11.03 -4.57 -14.07
C ILE A 352 11.61 -5.82 -13.38
N LYS A 353 12.70 -5.64 -12.61
CA LYS A 353 13.34 -6.68 -11.77
C LYS A 353 12.79 -6.68 -10.33
N TYR A 354 13.09 -7.72 -9.55
CA TYR A 354 12.74 -7.84 -8.13
C TYR A 354 11.23 -7.80 -7.85
N LYS A 355 10.45 -8.46 -8.70
CA LYS A 355 8.97 -8.45 -8.67
C LYS A 355 8.42 -9.43 -7.65
N ARG A 356 9.10 -10.56 -7.46
CA ARG A 356 8.62 -11.65 -6.61
C ARG A 356 9.42 -11.67 -5.32
N VAL A 357 8.79 -12.03 -4.21
CA VAL A 357 9.51 -12.18 -2.94
C VAL A 357 10.23 -13.52 -2.92
N SER A 358 11.56 -13.49 -2.88
CA SER A 358 12.44 -14.67 -2.82
C SER A 358 12.74 -15.10 -1.40
N GLY A 359 12.76 -14.17 -0.45
CA GLY A 359 13.03 -14.48 0.94
C GLY A 359 12.66 -13.38 1.93
N VAL A 360 12.49 -13.80 3.18
CA VAL A 360 12.22 -12.92 4.32
C VAL A 360 13.00 -13.35 5.55
N ARG A 361 13.43 -12.40 6.36
CA ARG A 361 14.04 -12.64 7.68
C ARG A 361 13.44 -11.69 8.71
N LEU A 362 13.13 -12.22 9.88
CA LEU A 362 12.67 -11.44 11.03
C LEU A 362 13.51 -11.76 12.26
N GLU A 363 13.90 -10.71 12.97
CA GLU A 363 14.61 -10.79 14.23
C GLU A 363 13.93 -9.92 15.26
N ALA A 364 13.94 -10.36 16.51
CA ALA A 364 13.67 -9.45 17.61
C ALA A 364 14.61 -9.70 18.79
N ALA A 365 15.02 -8.59 19.41
CA ALA A 365 15.96 -8.56 20.52
C ALA A 365 15.46 -7.61 21.62
N GLY A 366 15.70 -7.94 22.89
CA GLY A 366 15.48 -7.03 24.02
C GLY A 366 14.76 -7.66 25.21
N ARG A 367 14.15 -6.82 26.08
CA ARG A 367 13.47 -7.25 27.33
C ARG A 367 12.09 -7.83 27.03
N LEU A 368 12.08 -9.04 26.47
CA LEU A 368 10.91 -9.80 26.02
C LEU A 368 10.61 -11.03 26.91
N THR A 369 11.04 -11.02 28.18
CA THR A 369 10.71 -12.06 29.17
C THR A 369 9.27 -11.93 29.66
N LYS A 370 8.65 -13.05 30.05
CA LYS A 370 7.23 -13.07 30.47
C LYS A 370 7.02 -12.60 31.92
N ARG A 371 7.92 -13.00 32.84
CA ARG A 371 7.86 -12.66 34.27
C ARG A 371 8.38 -11.23 34.48
N TYR A 372 7.82 -10.52 35.46
CA TYR A 372 8.22 -9.14 35.77
C TYR A 372 9.46 -9.12 36.66
N THR A 373 10.58 -9.59 36.11
CA THR A 373 11.86 -9.71 36.82
C THR A 373 12.99 -9.06 36.02
N ALA A 374 14.05 -8.64 36.71
CA ALA A 374 15.28 -8.16 36.09
C ALA A 374 16.03 -9.35 35.46
N SER A 375 15.63 -9.69 34.24
CA SER A 375 16.15 -10.83 33.48
C SER A 375 16.90 -10.35 32.24
N ARG A 376 17.90 -11.14 31.83
CA ARG A 376 18.69 -10.90 30.61
C ARG A 376 17.79 -10.81 29.37
N SER A 377 18.29 -10.11 28.36
CA SER A 377 17.58 -9.90 27.09
C SER A 377 17.33 -11.23 26.37
N ARG A 378 16.29 -11.26 25.51
CA ARG A 378 16.01 -12.40 24.62
C ARG A 378 16.22 -11.99 23.18
N TYR A 379 16.87 -12.87 22.42
CA TYR A 379 17.11 -12.73 20.99
C TYR A 379 16.56 -13.97 20.26
N LYS A 380 15.82 -13.77 19.17
CA LYS A 380 15.37 -14.85 18.26
C LYS A 380 15.29 -14.37 16.82
N VAL A 381 15.61 -15.27 15.90
CA VAL A 381 15.59 -15.07 14.44
C VAL A 381 14.77 -16.16 13.77
N ILE A 382 14.04 -15.82 12.72
CA ILE A 382 13.45 -16.78 11.78
C ILE A 382 13.60 -16.25 10.36
N TYR A 383 13.97 -17.12 9.44
CA TYR A 383 14.07 -16.81 8.01
C TYR A 383 13.23 -17.80 7.18
N LYS A 384 12.93 -17.43 5.93
CA LYS A 384 12.32 -18.30 4.92
C LYS A 384 12.70 -17.80 3.53
N GLY A 385 13.22 -18.69 2.68
CA GLY A 385 13.71 -18.35 1.34
C GLY A 385 15.11 -17.71 1.36
N ASN A 386 15.55 -17.12 0.24
CA ASN A 386 16.88 -16.53 0.07
C ASN A 386 16.84 -14.99 0.08
N LEU A 387 17.85 -14.36 0.67
CA LEU A 387 18.04 -12.89 0.68
C LEU A 387 19.08 -12.41 -0.33
N GLU A 388 19.76 -13.32 -1.01
CA GLU A 388 20.77 -12.99 -2.01
C GLU A 388 20.17 -12.44 -3.30
N ASN A 389 20.99 -11.73 -4.06
CA ASN A 389 20.61 -11.22 -5.37
C ASN A 389 20.98 -12.26 -6.42
N THR A 390 20.04 -13.14 -6.75
CA THR A 390 20.27 -14.25 -7.70
C THR A 390 20.77 -13.79 -9.07
N LEU A 391 20.36 -12.60 -9.52
CA LEU A 391 20.85 -12.03 -10.79
C LEU A 391 22.36 -11.82 -10.77
N SER A 392 22.91 -11.22 -9.72
CA SER A 392 24.35 -10.98 -9.66
C SER A 392 25.13 -12.17 -9.12
N SER A 393 24.62 -12.86 -8.10
CA SER A 393 25.37 -13.93 -7.42
C SER A 393 25.34 -15.25 -8.17
N VAL A 394 24.24 -15.57 -8.87
CA VAL A 394 24.10 -16.82 -9.61
C VAL A 394 24.33 -16.60 -11.10
N LYS A 395 23.74 -15.54 -11.69
CA LYS A 395 23.90 -15.28 -13.15
C LYS A 395 25.13 -14.46 -13.52
N GLY A 396 25.84 -13.88 -12.54
CA GLY A 396 27.00 -13.02 -12.81
C GLY A 396 26.66 -11.64 -13.37
N ASP A 397 25.37 -11.25 -13.40
CA ASP A 397 24.97 -9.94 -13.91
C ASP A 397 25.56 -8.81 -13.05
N SER A 398 26.14 -7.79 -13.68
CA SER A 398 26.55 -6.60 -12.96
C SER A 398 25.34 -5.90 -12.32
N SER A 399 25.42 -5.61 -11.02
CA SER A 399 24.34 -4.98 -10.27
C SER A 399 24.76 -3.66 -9.64
N VAL A 400 23.84 -2.70 -9.61
CA VAL A 400 24.04 -1.40 -8.97
C VAL A 400 23.82 -1.56 -7.47
N VAL A 401 24.83 -1.17 -6.68
CA VAL A 401 24.75 -1.20 -5.21
C VAL A 401 24.20 0.14 -4.71
N LEU A 402 23.17 0.08 -3.87
CA LEU A 402 22.54 1.27 -3.30
C LEU A 402 23.41 1.87 -2.20
N ARG A 403 23.63 3.19 -2.22
CA ARG A 403 24.53 3.92 -1.28
C ARG A 403 25.94 3.30 -1.15
N GLY A 404 26.41 2.55 -2.14
CA GLY A 404 27.72 1.90 -2.13
C GLY A 404 27.82 0.56 -1.39
N ASN A 405 26.85 0.16 -0.55
CA ASN A 405 26.91 -1.13 0.19
C ASN A 405 25.60 -1.93 0.30
N PHE A 406 24.44 -1.35 -0.03
CA PHE A 406 23.16 -2.04 0.08
C PHE A 406 22.78 -2.78 -1.20
N LYS A 407 22.39 -4.06 -1.08
CA LYS A 407 21.91 -4.84 -2.22
C LYS A 407 20.58 -4.27 -2.76
N PRO A 408 20.42 -4.11 -4.08
CA PRO A 408 19.25 -3.45 -4.69
C PRO A 408 17.93 -4.22 -4.54
N ASN A 409 18.03 -5.54 -4.37
CA ASN A 409 16.90 -6.44 -4.23
C ASN A 409 16.38 -6.54 -2.79
N LEU A 410 17.15 -6.05 -1.80
CA LEU A 410 16.90 -6.25 -0.38
C LEU A 410 16.33 -4.99 0.27
N GLN A 411 15.21 -5.12 0.96
CA GLN A 411 14.66 -4.07 1.82
C GLN A 411 14.90 -4.40 3.28
N TYR A 412 15.49 -3.47 4.02
CA TYR A 412 15.81 -3.61 5.44
C TYR A 412 15.07 -2.58 6.31
N THR A 413 14.55 -3.02 7.45
CA THR A 413 13.88 -2.14 8.42
C THR A 413 14.22 -2.50 9.86
N LYS A 414 14.26 -1.47 10.71
CA LYS A 414 14.50 -1.58 12.15
C LYS A 414 13.46 -0.77 12.90
N LEU A 415 12.65 -1.45 13.70
CA LEU A 415 11.60 -0.85 14.50
C LEU A 415 11.87 -1.04 15.99
N ASN A 416 11.84 0.05 16.74
CA ASN A 416 12.04 0.03 18.19
C ASN A 416 10.70 0.22 18.91
N SER A 417 10.54 -0.44 20.05
CA SER A 417 9.34 -0.35 20.88
C SER A 417 9.66 -0.69 22.33
N LYS A 418 8.67 -0.56 23.21
CA LYS A 418 8.80 -0.91 24.63
C LYS A 418 7.64 -1.77 25.11
N SER A 419 7.99 -2.75 25.95
CA SER A 419 7.05 -3.53 26.76
C SER A 419 6.99 -2.95 28.18
N ARG A 420 6.27 -3.59 29.10
CA ARG A 420 6.22 -3.17 30.51
C ARG A 420 7.57 -3.33 31.22
N ILE A 421 8.43 -4.26 30.79
CA ILE A 421 9.72 -4.56 31.45
C ILE A 421 10.88 -3.77 30.84
N GLY A 422 10.73 -3.28 29.61
CA GLY A 422 11.77 -2.49 28.95
C GLY A 422 11.66 -2.48 27.43
N SER A 423 12.71 -1.95 26.79
CA SER A 423 12.81 -1.79 25.35
C SER A 423 13.08 -3.11 24.61
N PHE A 424 12.64 -3.14 23.36
CA PHE A 424 12.97 -4.19 22.41
C PHE A 424 12.98 -3.63 20.98
N GLY A 425 13.77 -4.27 20.11
CA GLY A 425 13.85 -3.98 18.69
C GLY A 425 13.35 -5.15 17.85
N VAL A 426 12.82 -4.84 16.67
CA VAL A 426 12.47 -5.81 15.63
C VAL A 426 13.18 -5.38 14.35
N LYS A 427 13.93 -6.30 13.73
CA LYS A 427 14.52 -6.12 12.41
C LYS A 427 13.80 -6.98 11.39
N GLY A 428 13.63 -6.48 10.18
CA GLY A 428 12.97 -7.20 9.09
C GLY A 428 13.65 -6.99 7.76
N TRP A 429 13.85 -8.09 7.04
CA TRP A 429 14.36 -8.11 5.68
C TRP A 429 13.33 -8.76 4.75
N VAL A 430 13.17 -8.18 3.57
CA VAL A 430 12.37 -8.72 2.47
C VAL A 430 13.23 -8.61 1.21
N SER A 431 13.44 -9.73 0.52
CA SER A 431 14.22 -9.81 -0.71
C SER A 431 13.31 -10.04 -1.91
N GLY A 432 13.68 -9.43 -3.04
CA GLY A 432 13.06 -9.62 -4.33
C GLY A 432 13.90 -10.44 -5.30
N GLU A 433 13.22 -11.09 -6.25
CA GLU A 433 13.75 -11.78 -7.44
C GLU A 433 13.10 -11.22 -8.70
#